data_AF-A0A5E4PGT8-F1
#
_entry.id   AF-A0A5E4PGT8-F1
#
_cell.length_a   1.000
_cell.length_b   1.000
_cell.length_c   1.000
_cell.angle_alpha   90.00
_cell.angle_beta   90.00
_cell.angle_gamma   90.00
#
_symmetry.space_group_name_H-M   'P 1'
#
loop_
_entity.id
_entity.type
_entity.pdbx_description
1 polymer ?
#
loop_
_entity_poly.entity_id
_entity_poly.type
_entity_poly.pdbx_seq_one_letter_code
_entity_poly.pdbx_strand_id
1 'polypeptide(L)'
;METHTGTSLIEVMISLFILSVMLLGVEAVQIISLKKSLNAYYLAVAVRQLDVMHERLRRANEVDLKDWLIAWNTQNQASLPEGKGEITGVIPDLRITLCWRRQHDFGRNNPSAQTTCLYA
;
A
#
# COMPACT_ATOMS: atom_id res chain seq x y z
N MET A 1 -19.45 11.66 -58.81
CA MET A 1 -20.15 10.37 -58.66
C MET A 1 -19.34 9.59 -57.64
N GLU A 2 -19.73 9.65 -56.37
CA GLU A 2 -18.93 9.09 -55.27
C GLU A 2 -19.36 7.63 -55.05
N THR A 3 -18.41 6.70 -55.16
CA THR A 3 -18.65 5.26 -55.01
C THR A 3 -18.43 4.85 -53.56
N HIS A 4 -19.48 4.44 -52.86
CA HIS A 4 -19.40 3.93 -51.50
C HIS A 4 -18.88 2.49 -51.53
N THR A 5 -17.65 2.28 -51.05
CA THR A 5 -17.08 0.93 -50.84
C THR A 5 -17.70 0.32 -49.59
N GLY A 6 -18.41 -0.80 -49.76
CA GLY A 6 -18.94 -1.58 -48.64
C GLY A 6 -17.83 -2.30 -47.88
N THR A 7 -17.93 -2.33 -46.55
CA THR A 7 -17.00 -3.05 -45.66
C THR A 7 -17.22 -4.56 -45.77
N SER A 8 -16.14 -5.34 -45.83
CA SER A 8 -16.23 -6.80 -45.90
C SER A 8 -16.52 -7.41 -44.51
N LEU A 9 -17.21 -8.56 -44.45
CA LEU A 9 -17.48 -9.26 -43.18
C LEU A 9 -16.18 -9.69 -42.47
N ILE A 10 -15.13 -10.03 -43.24
CA ILE A 10 -13.81 -10.37 -42.69
C ILE A 10 -13.14 -9.15 -42.04
N GLU A 11 -13.36 -7.95 -42.59
CA GLU A 11 -12.78 -6.69 -42.11
C GLU A 11 -13.37 -6.31 -40.74
N VAL A 12 -14.69 -6.51 -40.58
CA VAL A 12 -15.37 -6.33 -39.30
C VAL A 12 -14.87 -7.35 -38.27
N MET A 13 -14.69 -8.63 -38.65
CA MET A 13 -14.18 -9.67 -37.76
C MET A 13 -12.74 -9.38 -37.28
N ILE A 14 -11.86 -8.95 -38.18
CA ILE A 14 -10.48 -8.58 -37.84
C ILE A 14 -10.47 -7.34 -36.94
N SER A 15 -11.32 -6.35 -37.21
CA SER A 15 -11.44 -5.15 -36.37
C SER A 15 -11.90 -5.48 -34.96
N LEU A 16 -12.92 -6.34 -34.82
CA LEU A 16 -13.41 -6.81 -33.52
C LEU A 16 -12.37 -7.66 -32.78
N PHE A 17 -11.58 -8.46 -33.51
CA PHE A 17 -10.49 -9.23 -32.93
C PHE A 17 -9.37 -8.33 -32.40
N ILE A 18 -8.96 -7.31 -33.15
CA ILE A 18 -7.95 -6.35 -32.69
C ILE A 18 -8.49 -5.55 -31.49
N LEU A 19 -9.75 -5.12 -31.54
CA LEU A 19 -10.41 -4.39 -30.45
C LEU A 19 -10.43 -5.21 -29.15
N SER A 20 -10.75 -6.50 -29.22
CA SER A 20 -10.80 -7.35 -28.02
C SER A 20 -9.42 -7.53 -27.38
N VAL A 21 -8.36 -7.70 -28.19
CA VAL A 21 -6.97 -7.77 -27.71
C VAL A 21 -6.55 -6.45 -27.06
N MET A 22 -6.95 -5.30 -27.62
CA MET A 22 -6.67 -3.99 -27.02
C MET A 22 -7.41 -3.80 -25.68
N LEU A 23 -8.68 -4.20 -25.58
CA LEU A 23 -9.45 -4.10 -24.34
C LEU A 23 -8.88 -4.97 -23.23
N LEU A 24 -8.38 -6.17 -23.56
CA LEU A 24 -7.74 -7.06 -22.60
C LEU A 24 -6.52 -6.42 -21.92
N GLY A 25 -5.80 -5.56 -22.65
CA GLY A 25 -4.67 -4.79 -22.11
C GLY A 25 -5.08 -3.76 -21.06
N VAL A 26 -6.30 -3.20 -21.14
CA VAL A 26 -6.78 -2.15 -20.23
C VAL A 26 -7.12 -2.72 -18.85
N GLU A 27 -7.70 -3.92 -18.79
CA GLU A 27 -8.06 -4.60 -17.54
C GLU A 27 -6.82 -4.88 -16.66
N ALA A 28 -5.71 -5.28 -17.29
CA ALA A 28 -4.45 -5.52 -16.59
C ALA A 28 -3.91 -4.24 -15.91
N VAL A 29 -4.03 -3.09 -16.58
CA VAL A 29 -3.58 -1.79 -16.03
C VAL A 29 -4.44 -1.36 -14.85
N GLN A 30 -5.75 -1.59 -14.89
CA GLN A 30 -6.67 -1.21 -13.81
C GLN A 30 -6.36 -1.94 -12.50
N ILE A 31 -6.05 -3.24 -12.55
CA ILE A 31 -5.68 -4.03 -11.36
C ILE A 31 -4.37 -3.52 -10.74
N ILE A 32 -3.40 -3.15 -11.58
CA ILE A 32 -2.12 -2.60 -11.12
C ILE A 32 -2.33 -1.25 -10.43
N SER A 33 -3.21 -0.40 -10.99
CA SER A 33 -3.55 0.91 -10.41
C SER A 33 -4.18 0.77 -9.02
N LEU A 34 -5.15 -0.13 -8.86
CA LEU A 34 -5.79 -0.39 -7.56
C LEU A 34 -4.78 -0.84 -6.49
N LYS A 35 -3.87 -1.76 -6.86
CA LYS A 35 -2.81 -2.23 -5.96
C LYS A 35 -1.88 -1.10 -5.52
N LYS A 36 -1.49 -0.23 -6.46
CA LYS A 36 -0.66 0.94 -6.16
C LYS A 36 -1.38 1.92 -5.23
N SER A 37 -2.66 2.19 -5.51
CA SER A 37 -3.49 3.07 -4.68
C SER A 37 -3.65 2.53 -3.26
N LEU A 38 -3.91 1.23 -3.11
CA LEU A 38 -4.02 0.58 -1.80
C LEU A 38 -2.70 0.65 -1.01
N ASN A 39 -1.57 0.42 -1.68
CA ASN A 39 -0.27 0.53 -1.03
C ASN A 39 0.06 1.97 -0.60
N ALA A 40 -0.22 2.95 -1.46
CA ALA A 40 -0.04 4.36 -1.13
C ALA A 40 -0.94 4.80 0.04
N TYR A 41 -2.17 4.27 0.09
CA TYR A 41 -3.09 4.49 1.21
C TYR A 41 -2.49 4.01 2.54
N TYR A 42 -2.00 2.76 2.62
CA TYR A 42 -1.39 2.24 3.84
C TYR A 42 -0.11 3.00 4.23
N LEU A 43 0.70 3.40 3.24
CA LEU A 43 1.86 4.25 3.48
C LEU A 43 1.47 5.59 4.12
N ALA A 44 0.44 6.25 3.60
CA ALA A 44 -0.05 7.52 4.14
C ALA A 44 -0.58 7.38 5.58
N VAL A 45 -1.29 6.28 5.87
CA VAL A 45 -1.75 5.97 7.24
C VAL A 45 -0.57 5.74 8.18
N ALA A 46 0.45 4.99 7.74
CA ALA A 46 1.63 4.70 8.53
C ALA A 46 2.46 5.96 8.84
N VAL A 47 2.69 6.83 7.85
CA VAL A 47 3.38 8.13 8.06
C VAL A 47 2.62 8.97 9.08
N ARG A 48 1.30 9.04 8.97
CA ARG A 48 0.49 9.80 9.93
C ARG A 48 0.61 9.26 11.35
N GLN A 49 0.60 7.93 11.53
CA GLN A 49 0.78 7.30 12.84
C GLN A 49 2.18 7.55 13.40
N LEU A 50 3.19 7.52 12.55
CA LEU A 50 4.58 7.77 12.89
C LEU A 50 4.80 9.24 13.31
N ASP A 51 4.24 10.21 12.58
CA ASP A 51 4.32 11.64 12.91
C ASP A 51 3.67 11.95 14.26
N VAL A 52 2.49 11.37 14.53
CA VAL A 52 1.80 11.52 15.81
C VAL A 52 2.66 10.96 16.94
N MET A 53 3.32 9.82 16.72
CA MET A 53 4.19 9.22 17.73
C MET A 53 5.48 10.02 17.92
N HIS A 54 6.06 10.54 16.85
CA HIS A 54 7.26 11.39 16.89
C HIS A 54 7.03 12.66 17.71
N GLU A 55 5.89 13.33 17.51
CA GLU A 55 5.55 14.51 18.32
C GLU A 55 5.30 14.16 19.79
N ARG A 56 4.76 12.97 20.08
CA ARG A 56 4.60 12.47 21.45
C ARG A 56 5.95 12.17 22.09
N LEU A 57 6.88 11.53 21.38
CA LEU A 57 8.23 11.26 21.88
C LEU A 57 9.01 12.52 22.20
N ARG A 58 8.90 13.53 21.33
CA ARG A 58 9.53 14.83 21.56
C ARG A 58 9.09 15.50 22.87
N ARG A 59 7.86 15.23 23.32
CA ARG A 59 7.30 15.77 24.56
C ARG A 59 7.33 14.77 25.72
N ALA A 60 7.78 13.55 25.48
CA ALA A 60 7.70 12.45 26.44
C ALA A 60 8.71 12.62 27.56
N ASN A 61 8.34 12.16 28.75
CA ASN A 61 9.27 11.81 29.82
C ASN A 61 9.34 10.27 29.91
N GLU A 62 10.43 9.71 30.42
CA GLU A 62 10.75 8.26 30.38
C GLU A 62 9.64 7.35 30.93
N VAL A 63 8.84 7.86 31.86
CA VAL A 63 7.88 7.11 32.67
C VAL A 63 6.62 6.65 31.88
N ASP A 64 6.27 7.29 30.76
CA ASP A 64 5.00 7.04 30.03
C ASP A 64 5.17 6.30 28.68
N LEU A 65 6.41 5.95 28.32
CA LEU A 65 6.71 5.42 26.99
C LEU A 65 6.07 4.05 26.71
N LYS A 66 6.00 3.19 27.73
CA LYS A 66 5.48 1.83 27.59
C LYS A 66 3.97 1.82 27.36
N ASP A 67 3.22 2.63 28.09
CA ASP A 67 1.77 2.69 27.96
C ASP A 67 1.36 3.29 26.62
N TRP A 68 2.09 4.31 26.15
CA TRP A 68 1.90 4.87 24.82
C TRP A 68 2.25 3.88 23.70
N LEU A 69 3.30 3.08 23.85
CA LEU A 69 3.68 2.06 22.88
C LEU A 69 2.60 0.97 22.75
N ILE A 70 1.97 0.57 23.85
CA ILE A 70 0.87 -0.41 23.82
C ILE A 70 -0.34 0.19 23.07
N ALA A 71 -0.78 1.39 23.47
CA ALA A 71 -1.92 2.04 22.83
C ALA A 71 -1.67 2.33 21.34
N TRP A 72 -0.46 2.76 20.98
CA TRP A 72 -0.05 2.98 19.60
C TRP A 72 -0.07 1.68 18.80
N ASN A 73 0.47 0.58 19.34
CA ASN A 73 0.41 -0.72 18.68
C ASN A 73 -1.01 -1.24 18.50
N THR A 74 -1.92 -1.00 19.45
CA THR A 74 -3.34 -1.31 19.27
C THR A 74 -3.94 -0.52 18.09
N GLN A 75 -3.61 0.77 17.95
CA GLN A 75 -4.08 1.59 16.83
C GLN A 75 -3.47 1.17 15.48
N ASN A 76 -2.19 0.79 15.49
CA ASN A 76 -1.47 0.32 14.32
C ASN A 76 -2.09 -0.99 13.81
N GLN A 77 -2.38 -1.95 14.70
CA GLN A 77 -3.02 -3.21 14.33
C GLN A 77 -4.45 -3.03 13.80
N ALA A 78 -5.17 -2.02 14.26
CA ALA A 78 -6.52 -1.72 13.77
C ALA A 78 -6.52 -1.08 12.37
N SER A 79 -5.46 -0.33 12.02
CA SER A 79 -5.41 0.49 10.80
C SER A 79 -4.50 -0.08 9.71
N LEU A 80 -3.50 -0.87 10.10
CA LEU A 80 -2.50 -1.45 9.22
C LEU A 80 -2.51 -2.98 9.35
N PRO A 81 -2.45 -3.71 8.23
CA PRO A 81 -2.32 -5.16 8.24
C PRO A 81 -1.02 -5.59 8.94
N GLU A 82 -1.17 -6.24 10.10
CA GLU A 82 -0.05 -6.67 10.95
C GLU A 82 0.91 -5.53 11.32
N GLY A 83 0.36 -4.32 11.53
CA GLY A 83 1.13 -3.16 11.94
C GLY A 83 1.76 -3.35 13.32
N LYS A 84 3.08 -3.20 13.40
CA LYS A 84 3.84 -3.23 14.65
C LYS A 84 4.83 -2.05 14.67
N GLY A 85 4.70 -1.25 15.71
CA GLY A 85 5.60 -0.17 16.07
C GLY A 85 6.54 -0.57 17.20
N GLU A 86 7.78 -0.12 17.09
CA GLU A 86 8.84 -0.31 18.08
C GLU A 86 9.58 1.01 18.30
N ILE A 87 10.01 1.23 19.54
CA ILE A 87 10.79 2.40 19.93
C ILE A 87 12.11 1.85 20.46
N THR A 88 13.21 2.27 19.85
CA THR A 88 14.56 1.84 20.22
C THR A 88 15.40 3.06 20.54
N GLY A 89 16.29 2.97 21.54
CA GLY A 89 17.19 4.08 21.91
C GLY A 89 17.05 4.51 23.36
N VAL A 90 17.74 5.61 23.69
CA VAL A 90 17.82 6.19 25.04
C VAL A 90 17.50 7.68 24.92
N ILE A 91 16.74 8.24 25.86
CA ILE A 91 16.43 9.68 25.86
C ILE A 91 17.74 10.48 25.84
N PRO A 92 17.92 11.48 24.95
CA PRO A 92 16.93 12.03 24.00
C PRO A 92 16.93 11.40 22.58
N ASP A 93 17.84 10.48 22.27
CA ASP A 93 17.99 9.84 20.95
C ASP A 93 17.10 8.58 20.83
N LEU A 94 15.78 8.81 20.80
CA LEU A 94 14.77 7.77 20.58
C LEU A 94 14.49 7.64 19.07
N ARG A 95 14.57 6.42 18.55
CA ARG A 95 14.23 6.07 17.17
C ARG A 95 12.91 5.32 17.13
N ILE A 96 12.01 5.76 16.26
CA ILE A 96 10.72 5.10 16.03
C ILE A 96 10.82 4.24 14.79
N THR A 97 10.35 3.00 14.88
CA THR A 97 10.21 2.11 13.73
C THR A 97 8.77 1.63 13.64
N LEU A 98 8.12 1.81 12.49
CA LEU A 98 6.78 1.29 12.21
C LEU A 98 6.83 0.36 11.03
N CYS A 99 6.50 -0.92 11.25
CA CYS A 99 6.49 -1.94 10.21
C CYS A 99 5.07 -2.48 10.00
N TRP A 100 4.71 -2.79 8.75
CA TRP A 100 3.46 -3.48 8.42
C TRP A 100 3.65 -4.42 7.23
N ARG A 101 2.75 -5.41 7.10
CA ARG A 101 2.81 -6.39 6.02
C ARG A 101 1.95 -5.95 4.84
N ARG A 102 2.46 -6.07 3.61
CA ARG A 102 1.61 -5.89 2.42
C ARG A 102 0.64 -7.08 2.26
N GLN A 103 -0.65 -6.76 2.08
CA GLN A 103 -1.75 -7.73 2.16
C GLN A 103 -2.00 -8.55 0.86
N HIS A 104 -1.16 -8.45 -0.18
CA HIS A 104 -1.39 -9.10 -1.48
C HIS A 104 -0.36 -10.19 -1.85
N ASP A 105 0.41 -10.72 -0.89
CA ASP A 105 1.17 -11.94 -1.18
C ASP A 105 0.22 -13.15 -1.07
N PHE A 106 -0.50 -13.42 -2.17
CA PHE A 106 -1.34 -14.60 -2.34
C PHE A 106 -0.46 -15.86 -2.40
N GLY A 107 -0.05 -16.32 -1.23
CA GLY A 107 0.75 -17.54 -1.05
C GLY A 107 1.03 -17.78 0.42
N ARG A 108 0.46 -18.87 0.95
CA ARG A 108 0.64 -19.35 2.32
C ARG A 108 2.13 -19.35 2.71
N ASN A 109 2.44 -18.83 3.90
CA ASN A 109 3.74 -18.96 4.57
C ASN A 109 4.95 -18.56 3.73
N ASN A 110 4.88 -17.42 3.04
CA ASN A 110 6.08 -16.86 2.45
C ASN A 110 6.80 -15.99 3.51
N PRO A 111 7.97 -16.40 4.04
CA PRO A 111 8.77 -15.57 4.95
C PRO A 111 9.31 -14.30 4.26
N SER A 112 9.17 -14.18 2.94
CA SER A 112 9.46 -12.97 2.17
C SER A 112 8.27 -12.02 1.99
N ALA A 113 7.16 -12.23 2.74
CA ALA A 113 6.10 -11.25 2.83
C ALA A 113 6.73 -9.88 3.09
N GLN A 114 6.61 -8.97 2.12
CA GLN A 114 7.42 -7.76 2.12
C GLN A 114 6.93 -6.82 3.22
N THR A 115 7.52 -6.95 4.40
CA THR A 115 7.33 -6.04 5.52
C THR A 115 7.92 -4.70 5.13
N THR A 116 7.07 -3.68 5.06
CA THR A 116 7.51 -2.30 4.80
C THR A 116 7.69 -1.63 6.15
N CYS A 117 8.85 -1.01 6.38
CA CYS A 117 9.17 -0.32 7.61
C CYS A 117 9.50 1.15 7.34
N LEU A 118 8.99 2.02 8.18
CA LEU A 118 9.32 3.45 8.22
C LEU A 118 10.09 3.76 9.49
N TYR A 119 11.00 4.74 9.39
CA TYR A 119 11.80 5.24 10.49
C TYR A 119 11.54 6.74 10.69
N ALA A 120 11.48 7.16 11.94
CA ALA A 120 11.55 8.57 12.38
C ALA A 120 12.61 8.71 13.48
#